data_AF-A0A8T5QTP3-F1
#
_entry.id   AF-A0A8T5QTP3-F1
#
_cell.length_a   1.000
_cell.length_b   1.000
_cell.length_c   1.000
_cell.angle_alpha   90.00
_cell.angle_beta   90.00
_cell.angle_gamma   90.00
#
_symmetry.space_group_name_H-M   'P 1'
#
loop_
_entity.id
_entity.type
_entity.pdbx_description
1 polymer ?
#
loop_
_entity_poly.entity_id
_entity_poly.type
_entity_poly.pdbx_seq_one_letter_code
_entity_poly.pdbx_strand_id
1 'polypeptide(L)'
;MNKKAALQLSINAIVILILAITILGLGLGFIKSQFGALTEQFGAVSAEIKSSLIEKIKESGELLVFNRAEIDAKIGKPEEFYIGIKNTASAKEGSATICFR
;
A
#
# COMPACT_ATOMS: atom_id res chain seq x y z
N MET A 1 -37.05 18.50 47.66
CA MET A 1 -37.03 17.29 46.81
C MET A 1 -36.19 17.40 45.52
N ASN A 2 -35.69 18.58 45.12
CA ASN A 2 -35.02 18.78 43.81
C ASN A 2 -33.58 18.24 43.70
N LYS A 3 -32.92 17.90 44.82
CA LYS A 3 -31.52 17.44 44.78
C LYS A 3 -31.34 16.07 44.11
N LYS A 4 -32.35 15.19 44.18
CA LYS A 4 -32.29 13.85 43.57
C LYS A 4 -32.38 13.90 42.04
N ALA A 5 -33.22 14.78 41.50
CA ALA A 5 -33.35 14.99 40.06
C ALA A 5 -32.08 15.59 39.45
N ALA A 6 -31.49 16.61 40.10
CA ALA A 6 -30.23 17.21 39.65
C ALA A 6 -29.08 16.19 39.66
N LEU A 7 -29.03 15.33 40.68
CA LEU A 7 -27.98 14.31 40.80
C LEU A 7 -28.07 13.23 39.71
N GLN A 8 -29.29 12.79 39.37
CA GLN A 8 -29.51 11.84 38.26
C GLN A 8 -29.11 12.43 36.90
N LEU A 9 -29.41 13.71 36.66
CA LEU A 9 -29.05 14.38 35.40
C LEU A 9 -27.52 14.45 35.22
N SER A 10 -26.79 14.82 36.27
CA SER A 10 -25.32 14.89 36.24
C SER A 10 -24.67 13.53 36.02
N ILE A 11 -25.24 12.45 36.60
CA ILE A 11 -24.74 11.09 36.40
C ILE A 11 -24.95 10.63 34.96
N ASN A 12 -26.14 10.84 34.40
CA ASN A 12 -26.40 10.46 33.01
C ASN A 12 -25.52 11.22 32.03
N ALA A 13 -25.26 12.51 32.30
CA ALA A 13 -24.38 13.34 31.47
C ALA A 13 -22.93 12.83 31.43
N ILE A 14 -22.34 12.49 32.58
CA ILE A 14 -20.97 11.97 32.60
C ILE A 14 -20.85 10.60 31.94
N VAL A 15 -21.88 9.76 32.09
CA VAL A 15 -21.94 8.45 31.43
C VAL A 15 -21.94 8.60 29.91
N ILE A 16 -22.77 9.48 29.35
CA ILE A 16 -22.82 9.74 27.90
C ILE A 16 -21.49 10.29 27.40
N LEU A 17 -20.85 11.19 28.16
CA LEU A 17 -19.55 11.76 27.79
C LEU A 17 -18.47 10.67 27.68
N ILE A 18 -18.37 9.79 28.68
CA ILE A 18 -17.40 8.69 28.67
C ILE A 18 -17.71 7.73 27.52
N LEU A 19 -18.98 7.39 27.30
CA LEU A 19 -19.39 6.52 26.19
C LEU A 19 -19.01 7.11 24.83
N ALA A 20 -19.14 8.42 24.66
CA ALA A 20 -18.76 9.10 23.42
C ALA A 20 -17.24 9.01 23.18
N ILE A 21 -16.43 9.26 24.20
CA ILE A 21 -14.96 9.19 24.10
C ILE A 21 -14.50 7.75 23.82
N THR A 22 -15.11 6.74 24.45
CA THR A 22 -14.75 5.34 24.23
C THR A 22 -15.13 4.87 22.83
N ILE A 23 -16.31 5.23 22.33
CA ILE A 23 -16.72 4.92 20.95
C ILE A 23 -15.78 5.60 19.95
N LEU A 24 -15.37 6.85 20.20
CA LEU A 24 -14.41 7.56 19.35
C LEU A 24 -13.03 6.86 19.36
N GLY A 25 -12.54 6.46 20.54
CA GLY A 25 -11.28 5.75 20.69
C GLY A 25 -11.28 4.38 20.00
N LEU A 26 -12.36 3.61 20.15
CA LEU A 26 -12.55 2.34 19.47
C LEU A 26 -12.66 2.49 17.96
N GLY A 27 -13.40 3.50 17.48
CA GLY A 27 -13.56 3.79 16.06
C GLY A 27 -12.22 4.15 15.40
N LEU A 28 -11.44 5.05 16.00
CA LEU A 28 -10.13 5.43 15.50
C LEU A 28 -9.12 4.28 15.55
N GLY A 29 -9.15 3.47 16.63
CA GLY A 29 -8.31 2.28 16.75
C GLY A 29 -8.61 1.23 15.69
N PHE A 30 -9.90 0.97 15.43
CA PHE A 30 -10.35 0.04 14.40
C PHE A 30 -9.96 0.51 13.00
N ILE A 31 -10.19 1.79 12.66
CA ILE A 31 -9.75 2.38 11.39
C ILE A 31 -8.24 2.20 11.24
N LYS A 32 -7.44 2.60 12.23
CA LYS A 32 -5.98 2.47 12.14
C LYS A 32 -5.53 1.01 11.92
N SER A 33 -6.14 0.06 12.65
CA SER A 33 -5.80 -1.36 12.54
C SER A 33 -6.18 -1.93 11.17
N GLN A 34 -7.39 -1.64 10.69
CA GLN A 34 -7.87 -2.15 9.41
C GLN A 34 -7.11 -1.56 8.22
N PHE A 35 -6.79 -0.26 8.27
CA PHE A 35 -5.99 0.40 7.23
C PHE A 35 -4.52 -0.08 7.23
N GLY A 36 -3.95 -0.41 8.40
CA GLY A 36 -2.64 -1.04 8.49
C GLY A 36 -2.61 -2.42 7.81
N ALA A 37 -3.56 -3.29 8.16
CA ALA A 37 -3.69 -4.63 7.58
C ALA A 37 -3.95 -4.59 6.07
N LEU A 38 -4.78 -3.65 5.60
CA LEU A 38 -5.01 -3.44 4.16
C LEU A 38 -3.73 -3.01 3.45
N THR A 39 -2.96 -2.09 4.03
CA THR A 39 -1.68 -1.62 3.43
C THR A 39 -0.67 -2.78 3.31
N GLU A 40 -0.59 -3.64 4.32
CA GLU A 40 0.25 -4.85 4.28
C GLU A 40 -0.21 -5.84 3.19
N GLN A 41 -1.53 -6.04 3.05
CA GLN A 41 -2.08 -6.87 1.97
C GLN A 41 -1.85 -6.28 0.58
N PHE A 42 -1.95 -4.95 0.41
CA PHE A 42 -1.56 -4.29 -0.85
C PHE A 42 -0.06 -4.46 -1.15
N GLY A 43 0.80 -4.42 -0.12
CA GLY A 43 2.21 -4.74 -0.26
C GLY A 43 2.47 -6.18 -0.71
N ALA A 44 1.74 -7.14 -0.14
CA ALA A 44 1.84 -8.56 -0.51
C ALA A 44 1.30 -8.86 -1.92
N VAL A 45 0.15 -8.27 -2.29
CA VAL A 45 -0.43 -8.39 -3.65
C VAL A 45 0.48 -7.74 -4.69
N SER A 46 1.18 -6.64 -4.35
CA SER A 46 2.19 -6.04 -5.22
C SER A 46 3.34 -7.02 -5.54
N ALA A 47 3.74 -7.89 -4.59
CA ALA A 47 4.76 -8.91 -4.84
C ALA A 47 4.27 -10.01 -5.81
N GLU A 48 3.01 -10.40 -5.73
CA GLU A 48 2.40 -11.38 -6.64
C GLU A 48 2.19 -10.80 -8.05
N ILE A 49 1.77 -9.53 -8.15
CA ILE A 49 1.70 -8.79 -9.41
C ILE A 49 3.07 -8.68 -10.06
N LYS A 50 4.15 -8.45 -9.29
CA LYS A 50 5.52 -8.45 -9.81
C LYS A 50 5.88 -9.78 -10.48
N SER A 51 5.56 -10.92 -9.85
CA SER A 51 5.82 -12.23 -10.47
C SER A 51 5.04 -12.43 -11.77
N SER A 52 3.75 -12.09 -11.81
CA SER A 52 2.94 -12.24 -13.02
C SER A 52 3.33 -11.25 -14.13
N LEU A 53 3.81 -10.05 -13.77
CA LEU A 53 4.38 -9.10 -14.72
C LEU A 53 5.69 -9.62 -15.32
N ILE A 54 6.59 -10.17 -14.50
CA ILE A 54 7.85 -10.77 -14.96
C ILE A 54 7.56 -11.97 -15.88
N GLU A 55 6.56 -12.79 -15.56
CA GLU A 55 6.16 -13.94 -16.38
C GLU A 55 5.61 -13.48 -17.74
N LYS A 56 4.73 -12.48 -17.78
CA LYS A 56 4.25 -11.86 -19.03
C LYS A 56 5.38 -11.23 -19.86
N ILE A 57 6.36 -10.60 -19.21
CA ILE A 57 7.55 -10.06 -19.88
C ILE A 57 8.37 -11.20 -20.53
N LYS A 58 8.54 -12.32 -19.82
CA LYS A 58 9.24 -13.52 -20.34
C LYS A 58 8.48 -14.18 -21.50
N GLU A 59 7.15 -14.24 -21.43
CA GLU A 59 6.30 -14.85 -22.46
C GLU A 59 6.21 -14.02 -23.75
N SER A 60 6.26 -12.68 -23.66
CA SER A 60 6.16 -11.80 -24.84
C SER A 60 7.21 -12.11 -25.91
N GLY A 61 8.36 -12.67 -25.51
CA GLY A 61 9.44 -13.05 -26.40
C GLY A 61 10.15 -11.88 -27.07
N GLU A 62 9.78 -10.64 -26.76
CA GLU A 62 10.36 -9.41 -27.29
C GLU A 62 11.77 -9.16 -26.74
N LEU A 63 12.59 -8.46 -27.53
CA LEU A 63 13.99 -8.16 -27.18
C LEU A 63 14.11 -7.21 -26.00
N LEU A 64 13.18 -6.25 -25.89
CA LEU A 64 13.14 -5.22 -24.86
C LEU A 64 11.68 -4.98 -24.45
N VAL A 65 11.39 -5.10 -23.17
CA VAL A 65 10.04 -4.86 -22.62
C VAL A 65 10.13 -3.92 -21.43
N PHE A 66 9.27 -2.92 -21.43
CA PHE A 66 9.12 -1.98 -20.32
C PHE A 66 7.87 -2.32 -19.53
N ASN A 67 7.95 -2.31 -18.19
CA ASN A 67 6.80 -2.58 -17.33
C ASN A 67 5.70 -1.51 -17.43
N ARG A 68 6.05 -0.28 -17.81
CA ARG A 68 5.13 0.84 -18.05
C ARG A 68 5.77 1.93 -18.91
N ALA A 69 4.97 2.66 -19.67
CA ALA A 69 5.46 3.69 -20.60
C ALA A 69 5.77 5.04 -19.92
N GLU A 70 5.09 5.34 -18.80
CA GLU A 70 5.23 6.60 -18.07
C GLU A 70 5.36 6.32 -16.56
N ILE A 71 6.17 7.14 -15.89
CA ILE A 71 6.43 7.08 -14.45
C ILE A 71 6.16 8.47 -13.88
N ASP A 72 5.14 8.59 -13.05
CA ASP A 72 4.85 9.83 -12.29
C ASP A 72 5.54 9.77 -10.93
N ALA A 73 6.86 9.92 -10.94
CA ALA A 73 7.68 9.84 -9.72
C ALA A 73 7.52 11.09 -8.86
N LYS A 74 7.07 10.91 -7.62
CA LYS A 74 6.89 12.00 -6.64
C LYS A 74 8.08 12.07 -5.68
N ILE A 75 8.45 13.30 -5.30
CA ILE A 75 9.53 13.56 -4.34
C ILE A 75 9.26 12.79 -3.04
N GLY A 76 10.25 11.99 -2.60
CA GLY A 76 10.18 11.21 -1.37
C GLY A 76 9.47 9.86 -1.47
N LYS A 77 8.98 9.47 -2.66
CA LYS A 77 8.40 8.14 -2.90
C LYS A 77 9.23 7.41 -3.97
N PRO A 78 10.11 6.47 -3.59
CA PRO A 78 10.83 5.68 -4.58
C PRO A 78 9.83 4.81 -5.35
N GLU A 79 9.84 4.92 -6.67
CA GLU A 79 9.09 4.04 -7.56
C GLU A 79 10.04 3.08 -8.28
N GLU A 80 9.69 1.80 -8.30
CA GLU A 80 10.49 0.76 -8.97
C GLU A 80 10.10 0.65 -10.45
N PHE A 81 11.08 0.63 -11.35
CA PHE A 81 10.88 0.44 -12.79
C PHE A 81 11.59 -0.82 -13.25
N TYR A 82 10.91 -1.65 -14.04
CA TYR A 82 11.46 -2.91 -14.53
C TYR A 82 11.66 -2.87 -16.04
N ILE A 83 12.84 -3.32 -16.47
CA ILE A 83 13.21 -3.48 -17.87
C ILE A 83 13.54 -4.96 -18.09
N GLY A 84 12.80 -5.60 -18.99
CA GLY A 84 13.10 -6.95 -19.47
C GLY A 84 14.01 -6.87 -20.69
N ILE A 85 15.15 -7.55 -20.64
CA ILE A 85 16.09 -7.64 -21.76
C ILE A 85 16.26 -9.12 -22.11
N LYS A 86 15.87 -9.51 -23.32
CA LYS A 86 16.04 -10.87 -23.81
C LYS A 86 17.31 -10.97 -24.62
N ASN A 87 18.29 -11.71 -24.10
CA ASN A 87 19.50 -12.00 -24.83
C ASN A 87 19.23 -13.09 -25.89
N THR A 88 19.36 -12.75 -27.16
CA THR A 88 19.20 -13.69 -28.29
C THR A 88 20.53 -14.23 -28.83
N ALA A 89 21.66 -13.91 -28.20
CA ALA A 89 22.95 -14.45 -28.58
C ALA A 89 23.17 -15.83 -27.95
N SER A 90 23.18 -16.88 -28.78
CA SER A 90 23.71 -18.18 -28.37
C SER A 90 25.23 -18.09 -28.25
N ALA A 91 25.72 -17.92 -27.03
CA ALA A 91 27.13 -18.05 -26.64
C ALA A 91 28.12 -17.17 -27.42
N LYS A 92 28.23 -15.89 -27.02
CA LYS A 92 29.50 -15.15 -27.00
C LYS A 92 29.44 -14.13 -25.86
N GLU A 93 30.45 -14.13 -25.00
CA GLU A 93 30.62 -13.19 -23.89
C GLU A 93 30.83 -11.76 -24.42
N GLY A 94 29.74 -11.10 -24.81
CA GLY A 94 29.71 -9.67 -25.12
C GLY A 94 29.12 -8.91 -23.95
N SER A 95 29.88 -7.98 -23.36
CA SER A 95 29.37 -7.06 -22.34
C SER A 95 28.36 -6.09 -22.99
N ALA A 96 27.08 -6.20 -22.62
CA ALA A 96 26.07 -5.23 -23.01
C ALA A 96 26.06 -4.09 -21.99
N THR A 97 26.37 -2.87 -22.43
CA THR A 97 26.33 -1.66 -21.59
C THR A 97 24.98 -0.96 -21.77
N ILE A 98 24.26 -0.72 -20.67
CA ILE A 98 23.01 0.04 -20.67
C ILE A 98 23.32 1.43 -20.11
N CYS A 99 23.08 2.47 -20.91
CA CYS A 99 23.28 3.85 -20.50
C CYS A 99 21.92 4.53 -20.24
N PHE A 100 21.78 5.13 -19.07
CA PHE A 100 20.66 6.02 -18.74
C PHE A 100 21.13 7.47 -18.87
N ARG A 101 20.38 8.32 -19.56
CA ARG A 101 20.71 9.73 -19.77
C ARG A 101 19.59 10.62 -19.28
#